data_AF-A0A095ZGG4-F1
#
_entry.id   AF-A0A095ZGG4-F1
#
_cell.length_a   1.000
_cell.length_b   1.000
_cell.length_c   1.000
_cell.angle_alpha   90.00
_cell.angle_beta   90.00
_cell.angle_gamma   90.00
#
_symmetry.space_group_name_H-M   'P 1'
#
loop_
_entity.id
_entity.type
_entity.pdbx_description
1 polymer ?
#
loop_
_entity_poly.entity_id
_entity_poly.type
_entity_poly.pdbx_seq_one_letter_code
_entity_poly.pdbx_strand_id
1 'polypeptide(L)'
;MTRTHTEYDLSKSLPEKEKIKQVRQFFIAEGKKSHKIQMPWWMGETVEPNLKFITDIDSDIKRNLINRSFILFKSMYSANPNLKYKYVAIWLCSHYSLLCSNMRDFYSAGGKIKEYKGVVFNPPLPQIVGNLLRRVDEIKSLLDNPDKDLLQDISDYWDFEYNETDLFGSWVNMLEEQFKGNAELKKINIRKLIYSQTV
;
A
#
# COMPACT_ATOMS: atom_id res chain seq x y z
N MET A 1 19.11 7.63 33.75
CA MET A 1 17.95 8.51 33.50
C MET A 1 16.76 7.63 33.19
N THR A 2 15.71 7.82 33.98
CA THR A 2 14.57 6.93 34.18
C THR A 2 13.51 7.22 33.12
N ARG A 3 13.32 6.31 32.15
CA ARG A 3 12.23 6.33 31.16
C ARG A 3 11.61 4.93 31.07
N THR A 4 11.00 4.42 32.14
CA THR A 4 10.40 3.06 32.08
C THR A 4 9.19 2.79 32.96
N HIS A 5 8.64 3.75 33.72
CA HIS A 5 7.44 3.47 34.54
C HIS A 5 6.18 4.24 34.16
N THR A 6 6.30 5.48 33.66
CA THR A 6 5.13 6.32 33.42
C THR A 6 4.41 6.02 32.10
N GLU A 7 5.10 5.51 31.08
CA GLU A 7 4.49 5.13 29.78
C GLU A 7 3.76 3.79 29.83
N TYR A 8 4.22 2.85 30.67
CA TYR A 8 3.60 1.53 30.80
C TYR A 8 2.19 1.59 31.40
N ASP A 9 1.96 2.46 32.39
CA ASP A 9 0.65 2.58 33.05
C ASP A 9 -0.38 3.35 32.21
N LEU A 10 0.04 4.27 31.34
CA LEU A 10 -0.83 4.94 30.38
C LEU A 10 -1.40 3.96 29.33
N SER A 11 -0.67 2.88 29.03
CA SER A 11 -1.13 1.86 28.09
C SER A 11 -2.33 1.07 28.62
N LYS A 12 -2.53 0.92 29.94
CA LYS A 12 -3.59 0.08 30.52
C LYS A 12 -5.00 0.66 30.36
N SER A 13 -5.16 1.98 30.31
CA SER A 13 -6.47 2.64 30.24
C SER A 13 -7.05 2.74 28.83
N LEU A 14 -6.26 2.43 27.79
CA LEU A 14 -6.70 2.50 26.41
C LEU A 14 -7.60 1.31 26.03
N PRO A 15 -8.61 1.52 25.16
CA PRO A 15 -9.35 0.43 24.53
C PRO A 15 -8.39 -0.56 23.84
N GLU A 16 -8.74 -1.85 23.84
CA GLU A 16 -7.90 -2.93 23.30
C GLU A 16 -7.44 -2.68 21.85
N LYS A 17 -8.30 -2.08 21.03
CA LYS A 17 -7.99 -1.67 19.65
C LYS A 17 -6.86 -0.62 19.58
N GLU A 18 -6.87 0.37 20.46
CA GLU A 18 -5.83 1.41 20.52
C GLU A 18 -4.49 0.85 21.01
N LYS A 19 -4.52 -0.15 21.91
CA LYS A 19 -3.32 -0.87 22.35
C LYS A 19 -2.70 -1.66 21.19
N ILE A 20 -3.51 -2.40 20.42
CA ILE A 20 -3.05 -3.16 19.26
C ILE A 20 -2.44 -2.23 18.21
N LYS A 21 -3.06 -1.08 17.96
CA LYS A 21 -2.54 -0.03 17.08
C LYS A 21 -1.14 0.46 17.51
N GLN A 22 -0.96 0.82 18.78
CA GLN A 22 0.35 1.27 19.27
C GLN A 22 1.43 0.20 19.13
N VAL A 23 1.11 -1.06 19.43
CA VAL A 23 2.05 -2.18 19.28
C VAL A 23 2.41 -2.40 17.80
N ARG A 24 1.45 -2.28 16.88
CA ARG A 24 1.71 -2.37 15.43
C ARG A 24 2.65 -1.26 14.96
N GLN A 25 2.36 -0.02 15.33
CA GLN A 25 3.20 1.14 14.99
C GLN A 25 4.62 0.97 15.54
N PHE A 26 4.76 0.42 16.76
CA PHE A 26 6.05 0.06 17.33
C PHE A 26 6.81 -0.97 16.46
N PHE A 27 6.18 -2.08 16.07
CA PHE A 27 6.85 -3.09 15.23
C PHE A 27 7.19 -2.57 13.82
N ILE A 28 6.33 -1.75 13.22
CA ILE A 28 6.61 -1.08 11.94
C ILE A 28 7.83 -0.17 12.10
N ALA A 29 7.88 0.64 13.16
CA ALA A 29 9.01 1.54 13.44
C ALA A 29 10.31 0.77 13.72
N GLU A 30 10.26 -0.29 14.53
CA GLU A 30 11.42 -1.15 14.81
C GLU A 30 11.93 -1.89 13.56
N GLY A 31 11.01 -2.35 12.71
CA GLY A 31 11.35 -2.94 11.41
C GLY A 31 12.07 -1.96 10.50
N LYS A 32 11.59 -0.70 10.44
CA LYS A 32 12.25 0.40 9.71
C LYS A 32 13.67 0.65 10.25
N LYS A 33 13.86 0.76 11.56
CA LYS A 33 15.19 0.93 12.18
C LYS A 33 16.13 -0.23 11.89
N SER A 34 15.61 -1.45 12.00
CA SER A 34 16.39 -2.70 11.84
C SER A 34 16.58 -3.13 10.39
N HIS A 35 16.03 -2.39 9.42
CA HIS A 35 15.98 -2.75 8.00
C HIS A 35 15.37 -4.14 7.74
N LYS A 36 14.49 -4.60 8.65
CA LYS A 36 13.77 -5.87 8.57
C LYS A 36 12.32 -5.60 8.26
N ILE A 37 11.84 -6.17 7.16
CA ILE A 37 10.41 -6.11 6.80
C ILE A 37 9.77 -7.35 7.41
N GLN A 38 9.21 -7.19 8.61
CA GLN A 38 8.54 -8.26 9.36
C GLN A 38 7.43 -7.66 10.23
N MET A 39 6.36 -8.42 10.41
CA MET A 39 5.28 -8.13 11.35
C MET A 39 4.99 -9.44 12.09
N PRO A 40 4.81 -9.45 13.42
CA PRO A 40 4.30 -10.63 14.11
C PRO A 40 2.91 -10.96 13.55
N TRP A 41 2.74 -12.14 12.99
CA TRP A 41 1.50 -12.54 12.32
C TRP A 41 0.30 -12.63 13.29
N TRP A 42 0.55 -12.97 14.56
CA TRP A 42 -0.45 -13.03 15.63
C TRP A 42 -0.86 -11.66 16.18
N MET A 43 -0.20 -10.57 15.75
CA MET A 43 -0.58 -9.19 16.05
C MET A 43 -1.50 -8.57 14.99
N GLY A 44 -1.95 -9.40 14.05
CA GLY A 44 -2.87 -9.04 12.99
C GLY A 44 -4.26 -8.63 13.47
N GLU A 45 -5.03 -7.98 12.59
CA GLU A 45 -6.47 -7.72 12.84
C GLU A 45 -7.33 -8.97 12.63
N THR A 46 -6.78 -9.93 11.89
CA THR A 46 -7.44 -11.20 11.60
C THR A 46 -7.31 -12.17 12.79
N VAL A 47 -8.46 -12.72 13.18
CA VAL A 47 -8.56 -13.83 14.13
C VAL A 47 -8.62 -15.19 13.42
N GLU A 48 -8.48 -15.22 12.09
CA GLU A 48 -8.55 -16.45 11.30
C GLU A 48 -7.29 -17.31 11.50
N PRO A 49 -7.40 -18.49 12.11
CA PRO A 49 -6.24 -19.37 12.34
C PRO A 49 -5.74 -20.00 11.04
N ASN A 50 -6.56 -20.01 9.98
CA ASN A 50 -6.25 -20.63 8.72
C ASN A 50 -5.73 -19.60 7.71
N LEU A 51 -4.57 -19.90 7.13
CA LEU A 51 -4.05 -19.16 5.98
C LEU A 51 -4.76 -19.60 4.70
N LYS A 52 -5.12 -18.64 3.84
CA LYS A 52 -5.72 -18.89 2.52
C LYS A 52 -4.89 -18.21 1.44
N PHE A 53 -5.01 -18.64 0.18
CA PHE A 53 -4.41 -17.89 -0.92
C PHE A 53 -5.33 -16.78 -1.41
N ILE A 54 -4.76 -15.65 -1.80
CA ILE A 54 -5.52 -14.53 -2.42
C ILE A 54 -6.21 -14.95 -3.73
N THR A 55 -5.79 -16.06 -4.34
CA THR A 55 -6.42 -16.63 -5.53
C THR A 55 -7.76 -17.30 -5.22
N ASP A 56 -7.99 -17.68 -3.97
CA ASP A 56 -9.10 -18.54 -3.55
C ASP A 56 -10.24 -17.73 -2.89
N ILE A 57 -10.05 -16.41 -2.76
CA ILE A 57 -11.07 -15.50 -2.25
C ILE A 57 -11.93 -14.92 -3.39
N ASP A 58 -13.05 -14.33 -3.00
CA ASP A 58 -13.95 -13.66 -3.93
C ASP A 58 -13.24 -12.59 -4.78
N SER A 59 -13.68 -12.48 -6.04
CA SER A 59 -13.03 -11.61 -7.02
C SER A 59 -13.14 -10.12 -6.70
N ASP A 60 -14.24 -9.68 -6.07
CA ASP A 60 -14.42 -8.29 -5.67
C ASP A 60 -13.60 -7.95 -4.43
N ILE A 61 -13.55 -8.87 -3.45
CA ILE A 61 -12.65 -8.73 -2.29
C ILE A 61 -11.19 -8.66 -2.75
N LYS A 62 -10.78 -9.56 -3.64
CA LYS A 62 -9.44 -9.55 -4.23
C LYS A 62 -9.17 -8.22 -4.94
N ARG A 63 -10.08 -7.75 -5.79
CA ARG A 63 -9.94 -6.47 -6.50
C ARG A 63 -9.75 -5.31 -5.53
N ASN A 64 -10.56 -5.27 -4.46
CA ASN A 64 -10.47 -4.24 -3.42
C ASN A 64 -9.10 -4.25 -2.71
N LEU A 65 -8.63 -5.43 -2.27
CA LEU A 65 -7.32 -5.56 -1.62
C LEU A 65 -6.15 -5.17 -2.54
N ILE A 66 -6.22 -5.54 -3.82
CA ILE A 66 -5.22 -5.12 -4.80
C ILE A 66 -5.23 -3.59 -4.96
N ASN A 67 -6.40 -2.94 -5.05
CA ASN A 67 -6.48 -1.48 -5.14
C ASN A 67 -5.91 -0.80 -3.88
N ARG A 68 -6.27 -1.28 -2.69
CA ARG A 68 -5.69 -0.79 -1.42
C ARG A 68 -4.17 -0.92 -1.40
N SER A 69 -3.63 -2.04 -1.89
CA SER A 69 -2.17 -2.19 -1.93
C SER A 69 -1.46 -1.17 -2.85
N PHE A 70 -2.10 -0.72 -3.93
CA PHE A 70 -1.60 0.39 -4.76
C PHE A 70 -1.67 1.75 -4.04
N ILE A 71 -2.60 1.91 -3.10
CA ILE A 71 -2.73 3.10 -2.27
C ILE A 71 -1.64 3.14 -1.19
N LEU A 72 -1.44 2.01 -0.50
CA LEU A 72 -0.65 1.96 0.74
C LEU A 72 0.86 1.90 0.50
N PHE A 73 1.31 1.20 -0.55
CA PHE A 73 2.70 0.78 -0.64
C PHE A 73 3.48 1.49 -1.74
N LYS A 74 4.14 2.60 -1.38
CA LYS A 74 5.07 3.31 -2.27
C LYS A 74 6.22 2.42 -2.79
N SER A 75 6.57 1.38 -2.04
CA SER A 75 7.59 0.37 -2.41
C SER A 75 7.30 -0.33 -3.73
N MET A 76 6.03 -0.39 -4.16
CA MET A 76 5.60 -0.88 -5.47
C MET A 76 6.28 -0.15 -6.63
N TYR A 77 6.70 1.10 -6.43
CA TYR A 77 7.34 1.94 -7.44
C TYR A 77 8.84 2.10 -7.21
N SER A 78 9.38 1.43 -6.19
CA SER A 78 10.80 1.45 -5.86
C SER A 78 11.65 0.93 -7.01
N ALA A 79 12.83 1.53 -7.18
CA ALA A 79 13.87 1.01 -8.07
C ALA A 79 14.45 -0.33 -7.57
N ASN A 80 14.28 -0.68 -6.29
CA ASN A 80 14.76 -1.93 -5.73
C ASN A 80 13.71 -3.06 -5.91
N PRO A 81 13.92 -4.01 -6.84
CA PRO A 81 12.96 -5.07 -7.11
C PRO A 81 12.71 -5.98 -5.90
N ASN A 82 13.68 -6.12 -4.99
CA ASN A 82 13.57 -6.97 -3.81
C ASN A 82 12.60 -6.42 -2.74
N LEU A 83 12.24 -5.13 -2.81
CA LEU A 83 11.32 -4.50 -1.85
C LEU A 83 9.90 -4.41 -2.38
N LYS A 84 9.73 -4.54 -3.70
CA LYS A 84 8.53 -4.16 -4.44
C LYS A 84 7.24 -4.75 -3.87
N TYR A 85 7.26 -6.04 -3.54
CA TYR A 85 6.07 -6.78 -3.09
C TYR A 85 6.13 -7.23 -1.63
N LYS A 86 7.24 -6.97 -0.92
CA LYS A 86 7.45 -7.49 0.45
C LYS A 86 6.44 -6.92 1.43
N TYR A 87 6.18 -5.61 1.36
CA TYR A 87 5.22 -4.95 2.25
C TYR A 87 3.78 -5.42 1.99
N VAL A 88 3.42 -5.59 0.72
CA VAL A 88 2.12 -6.15 0.33
C VAL A 88 1.95 -7.57 0.88
N ALA A 89 2.98 -8.42 0.77
CA ALA A 89 2.92 -9.80 1.26
C ALA A 89 2.71 -9.87 2.77
N ILE A 90 3.41 -9.02 3.52
CA ILE A 90 3.25 -8.96 4.97
C ILE A 90 1.87 -8.43 5.35
N TRP A 91 1.41 -7.35 4.71
CA TRP A 91 0.09 -6.77 4.97
C TRP A 91 -1.04 -7.76 4.71
N LEU A 92 -1.02 -8.47 3.58
CA LEU A 92 -2.01 -9.52 3.28
C LEU A 92 -1.98 -10.65 4.32
N CYS A 93 -0.79 -11.09 4.73
CA CYS A 93 -0.64 -12.15 5.71
C CYS A 93 -1.11 -11.70 7.10
N SER A 94 -0.69 -10.53 7.57
CA SER A 94 -0.97 -10.07 8.93
C SER A 94 -2.35 -9.44 9.09
N HIS A 95 -2.94 -8.82 8.06
CA HIS A 95 -4.27 -8.20 8.20
C HIS A 95 -5.40 -9.15 7.77
N TYR A 96 -5.13 -10.08 6.85
CA TYR A 96 -6.20 -10.87 6.21
C TYR A 96 -5.96 -12.39 6.24
N SER A 97 -4.87 -12.87 6.85
CA SER A 97 -4.47 -14.29 6.80
C SER A 97 -4.31 -14.79 5.36
N LEU A 98 -3.89 -13.91 4.44
CA LEU A 98 -3.77 -14.20 3.01
C LEU A 98 -2.31 -14.34 2.56
N LEU A 99 -2.05 -15.43 1.84
CA LEU A 99 -0.80 -15.69 1.13
C LEU A 99 -0.95 -15.37 -0.35
N CYS A 100 0.13 -14.90 -0.97
CA CYS A 100 0.17 -14.67 -2.40
C CYS A 100 1.54 -15.05 -2.96
N SER A 101 1.61 -16.23 -3.56
CA SER A 101 2.82 -16.82 -4.13
C SER A 101 3.24 -16.17 -5.46
N ASN A 102 2.30 -15.56 -6.18
CA ASN A 102 2.48 -15.02 -7.53
C ASN A 102 2.24 -13.50 -7.61
N MET A 103 2.78 -12.73 -6.65
CA MET A 103 2.62 -11.27 -6.57
C MET A 103 2.83 -10.54 -7.89
N ARG A 104 3.90 -10.87 -8.62
CA ARG A 104 4.25 -10.24 -9.90
C ARG A 104 3.07 -10.23 -10.88
N ASP A 105 2.26 -11.28 -10.89
CA ASP A 105 1.20 -11.45 -11.87
C ASP A 105 0.05 -10.48 -11.64
N PHE A 106 -0.24 -10.12 -10.39
CA PHE A 106 -1.25 -9.13 -10.04
C PHE A 106 -0.82 -7.68 -10.35
N TYR A 107 0.48 -7.40 -10.30
CA TYR A 107 0.98 -6.03 -10.26
C TYR A 107 1.78 -5.61 -11.49
N SER A 108 2.56 -6.49 -12.10
CA SER A 108 3.52 -6.09 -13.15
C SER A 108 3.73 -7.08 -14.30
N ALA A 109 3.04 -8.23 -14.33
CA ALA A 109 3.18 -9.17 -15.44
C ALA A 109 2.57 -8.60 -16.74
N GLY A 110 3.31 -8.73 -17.85
CA GLY A 110 2.94 -8.18 -19.16
C GLY A 110 3.96 -7.23 -19.77
N GLY A 111 5.06 -6.92 -19.07
CA GLY A 111 6.16 -6.12 -19.61
C GLY A 111 5.83 -4.63 -19.68
N LYS A 112 5.43 -4.13 -20.85
CA LYS A 112 5.12 -2.71 -21.10
C LYS A 112 3.81 -2.55 -21.87
N ILE A 113 3.06 -1.52 -21.54
CA ILE A 113 1.86 -1.10 -22.28
C ILE A 113 2.23 -0.09 -23.36
N LYS A 114 1.68 -0.27 -24.57
CA LYS A 114 1.88 0.65 -25.70
C LYS A 114 0.73 1.63 -25.86
N GLU A 115 -0.43 1.32 -25.33
CA GLU A 115 -1.64 2.13 -25.46
C GLU A 115 -2.53 1.98 -24.23
N TYR A 116 -3.24 3.05 -23.87
CA TYR A 116 -4.31 3.03 -22.88
C TYR A 116 -5.38 4.07 -23.21
N LYS A 117 -6.67 3.67 -23.24
CA LYS A 117 -7.81 4.51 -23.64
C LYS A 117 -7.56 5.33 -24.92
N GLY A 118 -7.02 4.70 -25.98
CA GLY A 118 -6.73 5.37 -27.25
C GLY A 118 -5.47 6.25 -27.27
N VAL A 119 -4.78 6.41 -26.13
CA VAL A 119 -3.51 7.15 -26.05
C VAL A 119 -2.35 6.19 -26.28
N VAL A 120 -1.60 6.40 -27.36
CA VAL A 120 -0.38 5.64 -27.68
C VAL A 120 0.82 6.24 -26.96
N PHE A 121 1.62 5.39 -26.32
CA PHE A 121 2.82 5.78 -25.57
C PHE A 121 4.10 5.43 -26.34
N ASN A 122 4.94 6.44 -26.56
CA ASN A 122 6.28 6.28 -27.11
C ASN A 122 7.30 7.06 -26.26
N PRO A 123 8.15 6.39 -25.46
CA PRO A 123 8.29 4.95 -25.33
C PRO A 123 7.12 4.28 -24.57
N PRO A 124 6.93 2.95 -24.69
CA PRO A 124 5.93 2.20 -23.93
C PRO A 124 6.11 2.34 -22.41
N LEU A 125 5.01 2.41 -21.67
CA LEU A 125 5.03 2.54 -20.21
C LEU A 125 5.20 1.17 -19.53
N PRO A 126 5.88 1.08 -18.38
CA PRO A 126 5.93 -0.18 -17.61
C PRO A 126 4.54 -0.67 -17.23
N GLN A 127 4.34 -1.99 -17.24
CA GLN A 127 3.03 -2.60 -16.98
C GLN A 127 2.41 -2.17 -15.64
N ILE A 128 3.24 -1.96 -14.60
CA ILE A 128 2.75 -1.49 -13.30
C ILE A 128 2.04 -0.14 -13.40
N VAL A 129 2.51 0.75 -14.28
CA VAL A 129 1.85 2.03 -14.56
C VAL A 129 0.53 1.78 -15.29
N GLY A 130 0.51 0.88 -16.26
CA GLY A 130 -0.74 0.50 -16.94
C GLY A 130 -1.79 -0.10 -15.99
N ASN A 131 -1.36 -0.97 -15.08
CA ASN A 131 -2.22 -1.58 -14.07
C ASN A 131 -2.73 -0.54 -13.07
N LEU A 132 -1.89 0.43 -12.69
CA LEU A 132 -2.27 1.57 -11.86
C LEU A 132 -3.33 2.42 -12.56
N LEU A 133 -3.09 2.84 -13.81
CA LEU A 133 -4.01 3.70 -14.58
C LEU A 133 -5.39 3.06 -14.78
N ARG A 134 -5.47 1.73 -14.93
CA ARG A 134 -6.73 0.99 -15.01
C ARG A 134 -7.54 0.98 -13.71
N ARG A 135 -6.93 1.36 -12.59
CA ARG A 135 -7.52 1.33 -11.25
C ARG A 135 -7.75 2.72 -10.66
N VAL A 136 -7.33 3.78 -11.36
CA VAL A 136 -7.38 5.16 -10.85
C VAL A 136 -8.79 5.56 -10.39
N ASP A 137 -9.83 5.23 -11.15
CA ASP A 137 -11.20 5.62 -10.81
C ASP A 137 -11.67 4.93 -9.51
N GLU A 138 -11.37 3.65 -9.35
CA GLU A 138 -11.67 2.90 -8.12
C GLU A 138 -10.82 3.39 -6.93
N ILE A 139 -9.54 3.68 -7.15
CA ILE A 139 -8.63 4.23 -6.13
C ILE A 139 -9.11 5.61 -5.68
N LYS A 140 -9.51 6.47 -6.61
CA LYS A 140 -10.07 7.78 -6.28
C LYS A 140 -11.33 7.63 -5.45
N SER A 141 -12.25 6.75 -5.83
CA SER A 141 -13.44 6.47 -5.04
C SER A 141 -13.12 6.01 -3.61
N LEU A 142 -12.09 5.18 -3.44
CA LEU A 142 -11.63 4.71 -2.13
C LEU A 142 -11.00 5.83 -1.30
N LEU A 143 -10.27 6.75 -1.91
CA LEU A 143 -9.59 7.85 -1.21
C LEU A 143 -10.52 9.04 -0.94
N ASP A 144 -11.53 9.25 -1.77
CA ASP A 144 -12.58 10.26 -1.56
C ASP A 144 -13.57 9.82 -0.46
N ASN A 145 -13.80 8.50 -0.33
CA ASN A 145 -14.73 7.92 0.65
C ASN A 145 -14.08 6.72 1.38
N PRO A 146 -13.01 6.94 2.16
CA PRO A 146 -12.28 5.85 2.80
C PRO A 146 -13.10 5.24 3.94
N ASP A 147 -13.09 3.91 4.04
CA ASP A 147 -13.59 3.23 5.23
C ASP A 147 -12.57 3.29 6.37
N LYS A 148 -13.02 2.89 7.56
CA LYS A 148 -12.21 2.94 8.79
C LYS A 148 -10.92 2.11 8.67
N ASP A 149 -10.99 0.98 7.99
CA ASP A 149 -9.85 0.07 7.84
C ASP A 149 -8.81 0.69 6.90
N LEU A 150 -9.23 1.34 5.80
CA LEU A 150 -8.33 2.06 4.90
C LEU A 150 -7.67 3.25 5.60
N LEU A 151 -8.42 4.02 6.39
CA LEU A 151 -7.85 5.13 7.17
C LEU A 151 -6.80 4.63 8.17
N GLN A 152 -7.06 3.49 8.81
CA GLN A 152 -6.13 2.89 9.75
C GLN A 152 -4.87 2.37 9.02
N ASP A 153 -5.04 1.68 7.90
CA ASP A 153 -3.92 1.24 7.06
C ASP A 153 -3.09 2.43 6.54
N ILE A 154 -3.72 3.53 6.12
CA ILE A 154 -3.03 4.76 5.73
C ILE A 154 -2.20 5.29 6.90
N SER A 155 -2.79 5.40 8.09
CA SER A 155 -2.09 5.85 9.30
C SER A 155 -0.89 4.96 9.66
N ASP A 156 -0.95 3.66 9.38
CA ASP A 156 0.11 2.71 9.74
C ASP A 156 1.23 2.65 8.70
N TYR A 157 0.90 2.79 7.40
CA TYR A 157 1.83 2.55 6.30
C TYR A 157 2.31 3.81 5.58
N TRP A 158 1.54 4.91 5.56
CA TRP A 158 2.02 6.16 4.99
C TRP A 158 3.05 6.80 5.92
N ASP A 159 4.29 6.82 5.45
CA ASP A 159 5.47 7.29 6.16
C ASP A 159 5.98 8.63 5.60
N PHE A 160 5.06 9.41 5.05
CA PHE A 160 5.29 10.73 4.45
C PHE A 160 4.20 11.70 4.94
N GLU A 161 4.45 13.01 4.84
CA GLU A 161 3.46 14.02 5.19
C GLU A 161 2.32 14.03 4.16
N TYR A 162 1.08 13.99 4.63
CA TYR A 162 -0.11 13.98 3.79
C TYR A 162 -1.20 14.90 4.34
N ASN A 163 -2.09 15.35 3.46
CA ASN A 163 -3.27 16.10 3.83
C ASN A 163 -4.44 15.15 4.08
N GLU A 164 -4.91 15.07 5.33
CA GLU A 164 -6.06 14.24 5.72
C GLU A 164 -7.36 14.63 5.01
N THR A 165 -7.51 15.89 4.56
CA THR A 165 -8.68 16.35 3.81
C THR A 165 -8.55 16.13 2.30
N ASP A 166 -7.37 15.74 1.81
CA ASP A 166 -7.08 15.48 0.40
C ASP A 166 -6.13 14.28 0.26
N LEU A 167 -6.66 13.10 0.58
CA LEU A 167 -5.91 11.85 0.51
C LEU A 167 -5.54 11.50 -0.93
N PHE A 168 -6.43 11.77 -1.90
CA PHE A 168 -6.15 11.51 -3.31
C PHE A 168 -4.99 12.37 -3.83
N GLY A 169 -5.00 13.68 -3.58
CA GLY A 169 -3.90 14.58 -3.93
C GLY A 169 -2.60 14.19 -3.25
N SER A 170 -2.66 13.80 -1.97
CA SER A 170 -1.50 13.31 -1.21
C SER A 170 -0.92 12.01 -1.81
N TRP A 171 -1.77 11.08 -2.21
CA TRP A 171 -1.36 9.86 -2.89
C TRP A 171 -0.71 10.16 -4.25
N VAL A 172 -1.25 11.09 -5.03
CA VAL A 172 -0.62 11.53 -6.29
C VAL A 172 0.74 12.17 -6.05
N ASN A 173 0.88 13.00 -5.01
CA ASN A 173 2.17 13.59 -4.61
C ASN A 173 3.19 12.49 -4.29
N MET A 174 2.80 11.48 -3.51
CA MET A 174 3.64 10.33 -3.19
C MET A 174 4.11 9.59 -4.45
N LEU A 175 3.21 9.35 -5.41
CA LEU A 175 3.56 8.70 -6.67
C LEU A 175 4.59 9.52 -7.46
N GLU A 176 4.41 10.84 -7.58
CA GLU A 176 5.35 11.70 -8.28
C GLU A 176 6.75 11.64 -7.65
N GLU A 177 6.84 11.68 -6.33
CA GLU A 177 8.11 11.56 -5.61
C GLU A 177 8.77 10.19 -5.85
N GLN A 178 8.01 9.09 -5.81
CA GLN A 178 8.58 7.77 -6.12
C GLN A 178 9.04 7.65 -7.57
N PHE A 179 8.31 8.27 -8.52
CA PHE A 179 8.65 8.22 -9.94
C PHE A 179 9.95 8.98 -10.21
N LYS A 180 10.18 10.13 -9.58
CA LYS A 180 11.45 10.88 -9.68
C LYS A 180 12.65 10.03 -9.29
N GLY A 181 12.50 9.20 -8.24
CA GLY A 181 13.55 8.31 -7.73
C GLY A 181 13.80 7.05 -8.56
N ASN A 182 13.01 6.78 -9.60
CA ASN A 182 13.11 5.57 -10.41
C ASN A 182 13.46 5.91 -11.87
N ALA A 183 14.60 5.42 -12.36
CA ALA A 183 15.11 5.76 -13.69
C ALA A 183 14.16 5.40 -14.86
N GLU A 184 13.36 4.34 -14.71
CA GLU A 184 12.37 3.94 -15.72
C GLU A 184 11.10 4.81 -15.65
N LEU A 185 10.74 5.28 -14.45
CA LEU A 185 9.48 6.00 -14.21
C LEU A 185 9.62 7.52 -14.26
N LYS A 186 10.82 8.08 -14.02
CA LYS A 186 11.05 9.54 -13.89
C LYS A 186 10.64 10.39 -15.08
N LYS A 187 10.54 9.78 -16.28
CA LYS A 187 10.13 10.45 -17.51
C LYS A 187 8.60 10.51 -17.69
N ILE A 188 7.85 9.81 -16.84
CA ILE A 188 6.40 9.69 -16.92
C ILE A 188 5.78 10.79 -16.07
N ASN A 189 4.98 11.66 -16.69
CA ASN A 189 4.15 12.62 -15.96
C ASN A 189 2.90 11.91 -15.42
N ILE A 190 3.06 11.21 -14.31
CA ILE A 190 2.01 10.37 -13.72
C ILE A 190 0.81 11.19 -13.27
N ARG A 191 1.00 12.40 -12.73
CA ARG A 191 -0.08 13.32 -12.38
C ARG A 191 -0.94 13.64 -13.58
N LYS A 192 -0.35 14.08 -14.69
CA LYS A 192 -1.09 14.37 -15.92
C LYS A 192 -1.86 13.15 -16.39
N LEU A 193 -1.25 11.97 -16.36
CA LEU A 193 -1.90 10.72 -16.74
C LEU A 193 -3.01 10.30 -15.78
N ILE A 194 -2.99 10.70 -14.51
CA ILE A 194 -4.07 10.40 -13.56
C ILE A 194 -5.24 11.37 -13.81
N TYR A 195 -4.98 12.68 -13.82
CA TYR A 195 -6.02 13.69 -13.98
C TYR A 195 -6.62 13.75 -15.38
N SER A 196 -5.93 13.25 -16.43
CA SER A 196 -6.55 13.11 -17.74
C SER A 196 -7.52 11.92 -17.83
N GLN A 197 -7.60 11.09 -16.78
CA GLN A 197 -8.40 9.86 -16.76
C GLN A 197 -9.65 10.01 -15.91
N THR A 198 -9.59 10.88 -14.91
CA THR A 198 -10.71 11.21 -14.04
C THR A 198 -11.68 12.13 -14.78
N VAL A 199 -12.88 11.62 -15.08
CA VAL A 199 -14.01 12.39 -15.61
C VAL A 199 -14.91 12.84 -14.46
#